data_AF-A0A964MSA3-F1
#
_entry.id   AF-A0A964MSA3-F1
#
_cell.length_a   1.000
_cell.length_b   1.000
_cell.length_c   1.000
_cell.angle_alpha   90.00
_cell.angle_beta   90.00
_cell.angle_gamma   90.00
#
_symmetry.space_group_name_H-M   'P 1'
#
loop_
_entity.id
_entity.type
_entity.pdbx_description
1 polymer ?
#
loop_
_entity_poly.entity_id
_entity_poly.type
_entity_poly.pdbx_seq_one_letter_code
_entity_poly.pdbx_strand_id
1 'polypeptide(L)'
;MNDGTRPSPAWRLMNDRAMRLAVGLAIVVAIPMAVLFYFQFRSLNDIEKTSAVVLRQLSSDTAESLTKSVEDYLKRPHISVLLRIPQARTEPLDLTWIDPIMHDALQESPFITSFFVWTERGPLANQWLAYDHRSDAQPAGALERRFREDPVIGAKLLPRLRELEKTRMAIVAFNEVINGRKYYVQAQLRFESFARERMTSVVAMAVDAERLRTEFIPALLRERLANVQQPVGFPPLEAAVLAEDGTRIFQSNELRADDVPVDERSFSIIFFDKELLEFAAPYEQQREIWGLRTGYGPQAIPEIVNASTRPQMALMVVLAVAMALGVFLVAGAAAREVRVAELKSN
;
A
#
# COMPACT_ATOMS: atom_id res chain seq x y z
N MET A 1 -39.02 -72.43 37.11
CA MET A 1 -39.94 -71.36 36.68
C MET A 1 -40.39 -70.57 37.89
N ASN A 2 -39.68 -69.49 38.25
CA ASN A 2 -40.16 -68.11 38.07
C ASN A 2 -39.25 -67.14 38.83
N ASP A 3 -38.87 -66.09 38.10
CA ASP A 3 -37.74 -65.21 38.33
C ASP A 3 -37.91 -64.24 39.49
N GLY A 4 -36.88 -64.17 40.34
CA GLY A 4 -36.69 -63.11 41.31
C GLY A 4 -36.15 -61.85 40.63
N THR A 5 -37.03 -60.90 40.34
CA THR A 5 -36.64 -59.54 39.93
C THR A 5 -36.15 -58.76 41.16
N ARG A 6 -34.84 -58.71 41.36
CA ARG A 6 -34.18 -57.73 42.24
C ARG A 6 -34.35 -56.32 41.64
N PRO A 7 -34.84 -55.31 42.38
CA PRO A 7 -34.83 -53.94 41.90
C PRO A 7 -33.37 -53.44 41.82
N SER A 8 -33.01 -52.81 40.70
CA SER A 8 -31.67 -52.31 40.43
C SER A 8 -31.31 -51.10 41.33
N PRO A 9 -30.04 -50.99 41.79
CA PRO A 9 -29.59 -49.96 42.73
C PRO A 9 -29.61 -48.53 42.17
N ALA A 10 -29.75 -48.36 40.85
CA ALA A 10 -29.82 -47.05 40.20
C ALA A 10 -31.08 -46.25 40.59
N TRP A 11 -32.20 -46.92 40.87
CA TRP A 11 -33.47 -46.25 41.18
C TRP A 11 -33.58 -45.73 42.63
N ARG A 12 -32.80 -46.26 43.58
CA ARG A 12 -32.78 -45.76 44.97
C ARG A 12 -31.91 -44.52 45.16
N LEU A 13 -30.90 -44.30 44.30
CA LEU A 13 -30.09 -43.08 44.32
C LEU A 13 -30.87 -41.84 43.83
N MET A 14 -31.87 -41.99 42.97
CA MET A 14 -32.68 -40.86 42.46
C MET A 14 -33.79 -40.37 43.41
N ASN A 15 -34.03 -41.05 44.54
CA ASN A 15 -35.10 -40.71 45.48
C ASN A 15 -34.64 -40.01 46.76
N ASP A 16 -33.34 -39.75 46.94
CA ASP A 16 -32.85 -38.91 48.04
C ASP A 16 -33.14 -37.43 47.76
N ARG A 17 -33.93 -36.79 48.64
CA ARG A 17 -34.21 -35.34 48.58
C ARG A 17 -32.92 -34.53 48.60
N ALA A 18 -31.91 -35.01 49.33
CA ALA A 18 -30.56 -34.45 49.40
C ALA A 18 -29.86 -34.41 48.03
N MET A 19 -29.93 -35.50 47.25
CA MET A 19 -29.30 -35.58 45.93
C MET A 19 -30.02 -34.70 44.92
N ARG A 20 -31.36 -34.56 45.01
CA ARG A 20 -32.13 -33.62 44.17
C ARG A 20 -31.81 -32.15 44.47
N LEU A 21 -31.60 -31.80 45.74
CA LEU A 21 -31.18 -30.45 46.14
C LEU A 21 -29.75 -30.14 45.66
N ALA A 22 -28.82 -31.08 45.81
CA ALA A 22 -27.44 -30.92 45.33
C ALA A 22 -27.36 -30.80 43.81
N VAL A 23 -28.12 -31.63 43.07
CA VAL A 23 -28.24 -31.56 41.60
C VAL A 23 -28.93 -30.25 41.17
N GLY A 24 -29.99 -29.83 41.87
CA GLY A 24 -30.66 -28.56 41.62
C GLY A 24 -29.75 -27.35 41.79
N LEU A 25 -28.97 -27.30 42.87
CA LEU A 25 -27.99 -26.25 43.12
C LEU A 25 -26.86 -26.26 42.07
N ALA A 26 -26.35 -27.44 41.71
CA ALA A 26 -25.33 -27.58 40.69
C ALA A 26 -25.82 -27.07 39.32
N ILE A 27 -27.08 -27.33 38.95
CA ILE A 27 -27.69 -26.83 37.71
C ILE A 27 -27.83 -25.30 37.75
N VAL A 28 -28.29 -24.73 38.87
CA VAL A 28 -28.46 -23.28 39.05
C VAL A 28 -27.14 -22.52 38.94
N VAL A 29 -26.01 -23.13 39.33
CA VAL A 29 -24.67 -22.53 39.19
C VAL A 29 -24.06 -22.81 37.82
N ALA A 30 -24.21 -24.03 37.30
CA ALA A 30 -23.60 -24.44 36.04
C ALA A 30 -24.18 -23.71 34.82
N ILE A 31 -25.48 -23.44 34.80
CA ILE A 31 -26.13 -22.75 33.67
C ILE A 31 -25.58 -21.32 33.49
N PRO A 32 -25.60 -20.42 34.49
CA PRO A 32 -25.03 -19.08 34.35
C PRO A 32 -23.55 -19.11 33.98
N MET A 33 -22.79 -20.05 34.55
CA MET A 33 -21.36 -20.17 34.25
C MET A 33 -21.12 -20.61 32.80
N ALA A 34 -21.89 -21.59 32.31
CA ALA A 34 -21.83 -22.01 30.90
C ALA A 34 -22.23 -20.87 29.96
N VAL A 35 -23.22 -20.06 30.33
CA VAL A 35 -23.63 -18.86 29.58
C VAL A 35 -22.50 -17.82 29.55
N LEU A 36 -21.83 -17.55 30.68
CA LEU A 36 -20.69 -16.64 30.73
C LEU A 36 -19.53 -17.11 29.84
N PHE A 37 -19.17 -18.39 29.91
CA PHE A 37 -18.14 -18.95 29.02
C PHE A 37 -18.56 -18.88 27.56
N TYR A 38 -19.82 -19.19 27.25
CA TYR A 38 -20.34 -19.07 25.89
C TYR A 38 -20.20 -17.64 25.35
N PHE A 39 -20.57 -16.62 26.14
CA PHE A 39 -20.41 -15.22 25.76
C PHE A 39 -18.94 -14.82 25.65
N GLN A 40 -18.06 -15.30 26.52
CA GLN A 40 -16.63 -15.03 26.44
C GLN A 40 -15.99 -15.66 25.19
N PHE A 41 -16.29 -16.92 24.88
CA PHE A 41 -15.83 -17.57 23.65
C PHE A 41 -16.38 -16.88 22.40
N ARG A 42 -17.66 -16.50 22.43
CA ARG A 42 -18.27 -15.74 21.33
C ARG A 42 -17.60 -14.38 21.16
N SER A 43 -17.32 -13.68 22.25
CA SER A 43 -16.62 -12.40 22.24
C SER A 43 -15.22 -12.51 21.65
N LEU A 44 -14.47 -13.58 21.95
CA LEU A 44 -13.17 -13.80 21.31
C LEU A 44 -13.30 -14.07 19.82
N ASN A 45 -14.24 -14.91 19.40
CA ASN A 45 -14.49 -15.16 17.98
C ASN A 45 -14.91 -13.88 17.23
N ASP A 46 -15.67 -13.00 17.88
CA ASP A 46 -16.06 -11.72 17.31
C ASP A 46 -14.85 -10.78 17.22
N ILE A 47 -13.97 -10.75 18.22
CA ILE A 47 -12.67 -10.05 18.16
C ILE A 47 -11.84 -10.57 16.99
N GLU A 48 -11.72 -11.89 16.82
CA GLU A 48 -10.95 -12.46 15.71
C GLU A 48 -11.45 -11.99 14.35
N LYS A 49 -12.77 -12.05 14.14
CA LYS A 49 -13.40 -11.59 12.89
C LYS A 49 -13.18 -10.10 12.68
N THR A 50 -13.39 -9.28 13.70
CA THR A 50 -13.19 -7.83 13.61
C THR A 50 -11.73 -7.48 13.35
N SER A 51 -10.78 -8.11 14.04
CA SER A 51 -9.35 -7.92 13.82
C SER A 51 -8.94 -8.34 12.40
N ALA A 52 -9.44 -9.46 11.89
CA ALA A 52 -9.15 -9.89 10.52
C ALA A 52 -9.65 -8.89 9.47
N VAL A 53 -10.84 -8.32 9.67
CA VAL A 53 -11.40 -7.28 8.81
C VAL A 53 -10.55 -6.00 8.88
N VAL A 54 -10.19 -5.56 10.08
CA VAL A 54 -9.37 -4.36 10.27
C VAL A 54 -8.00 -4.51 9.62
N LEU A 55 -7.32 -5.64 9.80
CA LEU A 55 -6.00 -5.88 9.18
C LEU A 55 -6.09 -5.93 7.65
N ARG A 56 -7.15 -6.53 7.10
CA ARG A 56 -7.37 -6.54 5.65
C ARG A 56 -7.66 -5.14 5.11
N GLN A 57 -8.51 -4.39 5.79
CA GLN A 57 -8.86 -3.03 5.40
C GLN A 57 -7.64 -2.11 5.47
N LEU A 58 -6.85 -2.17 6.54
CA LEU A 58 -5.61 -1.40 6.67
C LEU A 58 -4.63 -1.71 5.53
N SER A 59 -4.48 -2.99 5.17
CA SER A 59 -3.65 -3.40 4.04
C SER A 59 -4.16 -2.80 2.73
N SER A 60 -5.47 -2.87 2.49
CA SER A 60 -6.10 -2.39 1.26
C SER A 60 -6.02 -0.87 1.14
N ASP A 61 -6.40 -0.14 2.19
CA ASP A 61 -6.37 1.32 2.25
C ASP A 61 -4.93 1.83 2.09
N THR A 62 -3.95 1.11 2.67
CA THR A 62 -2.53 1.44 2.49
C THR A 62 -2.07 1.18 1.07
N ALA A 63 -2.40 0.03 0.47
CA ALA A 63 -2.03 -0.26 -0.90
C ALA A 63 -2.59 0.79 -1.88
N GLU A 64 -3.87 1.13 -1.73
CA GLU A 64 -4.51 2.19 -2.53
C GLU A 64 -3.84 3.55 -2.32
N SER A 65 -3.61 3.94 -1.06
CA SER A 65 -2.98 5.22 -0.71
C SER A 65 -1.56 5.35 -1.26
N LEU A 66 -0.75 4.30 -1.15
CA LEU A 66 0.62 4.27 -1.67
C LEU A 66 0.64 4.33 -3.20
N THR A 67 -0.19 3.52 -3.87
CA THR A 67 -0.32 3.56 -5.34
C THR A 67 -0.74 4.93 -5.81
N LYS A 68 -1.79 5.51 -5.23
CA LYS A 68 -2.26 6.85 -5.58
C LYS A 68 -1.20 7.92 -5.33
N SER A 69 -0.47 7.83 -4.22
CA SER A 69 0.63 8.75 -3.91
C SER A 69 1.72 8.71 -4.98
N VAL A 70 2.11 7.52 -5.45
CA VAL A 70 3.10 7.40 -6.54
C VAL A 70 2.55 8.03 -7.82
N GLU A 71 1.34 7.67 -8.26
CA GLU A 71 0.74 8.19 -9.49
C GLU A 71 0.60 9.73 -9.47
N ASP A 72 0.16 10.28 -8.33
CA ASP A 72 -0.03 11.72 -8.17
C ASP A 72 1.31 12.49 -8.18
N TYR A 73 2.40 11.90 -7.68
CA TYR A 73 3.74 12.48 -7.79
C TYR A 73 4.27 12.42 -9.23
N LEU A 74 4.14 11.26 -9.90
CA LEU A 74 4.68 11.07 -11.24
C LEU A 74 4.04 12.02 -12.27
N LYS A 75 2.74 12.30 -12.16
CA LYS A 75 2.02 13.17 -13.10
C LYS A 75 2.21 14.68 -12.87
N ARG A 76 2.72 15.08 -11.69
CA ARG A 76 2.83 16.49 -11.29
C ARG A 76 3.65 17.37 -12.26
N PRO A 77 4.81 16.93 -12.79
CA PRO A 77 5.61 17.72 -13.73
C PRO A 77 4.88 18.11 -15.01
N HIS A 78 3.94 17.27 -15.48
CA HIS A 78 3.16 17.60 -16.68
C HIS A 78 2.31 18.85 -16.47
N ILE A 79 1.60 18.94 -15.34
CA ILE A 79 0.76 20.09 -15.02
C ILE A 79 1.61 21.30 -14.64
N SER A 80 2.59 21.12 -13.75
CA SER A 80 3.39 22.21 -13.18
C SER A 80 4.37 22.85 -14.17
N VAL A 81 4.82 22.12 -15.20
CA VAL A 81 5.80 22.61 -16.18
C VAL A 81 5.25 22.57 -17.60
N LEU A 82 4.92 21.38 -18.12
CA LEU A 82 4.65 21.19 -19.55
C LEU A 82 3.41 21.98 -20.01
N LEU A 83 2.36 22.01 -19.20
CA LEU A 83 1.15 22.80 -19.46
C LEU A 83 1.28 24.26 -18.99
N ARG A 84 2.07 24.54 -17.96
CA ARG A 84 2.21 25.89 -17.36
C ARG A 84 3.00 26.86 -18.23
N ILE A 85 3.94 26.37 -19.04
CA ILE A 85 4.69 27.20 -19.99
C ILE A 85 3.87 27.27 -21.28
N PRO A 86 3.27 28.40 -21.69
CA PRO A 86 2.51 28.47 -22.95
C PRO A 86 3.43 28.66 -24.17
N GLN A 87 2.92 28.43 -25.39
CA GLN A 87 3.67 28.63 -26.64
C GLN A 87 4.16 30.07 -26.80
N ALA A 88 3.38 31.05 -26.35
CA ALA A 88 3.75 32.46 -26.35
C ALA A 88 5.02 32.79 -25.52
N ARG A 89 5.45 31.86 -24.64
CA ARG A 89 6.69 31.98 -23.85
C ARG A 89 7.84 31.12 -24.40
N THR A 90 7.60 30.33 -25.46
CA THR A 90 8.64 29.55 -26.16
C THR A 90 8.95 30.07 -27.56
N GLU A 91 8.16 31.00 -28.09
CA GLU A 91 8.30 31.55 -29.44
C GLU A 91 8.16 33.08 -29.44
N PRO A 92 9.20 33.86 -29.08
CA PRO A 92 10.55 33.42 -28.70
C PRO A 92 10.65 32.92 -27.25
N LEU A 93 11.74 32.23 -26.91
CA LEU A 93 11.99 31.73 -25.56
C LEU A 93 12.15 32.88 -24.53
N ASP A 94 11.25 32.90 -23.56
CA ASP A 94 11.28 33.81 -22.41
C ASP A 94 11.87 33.06 -21.20
N LEU A 95 13.21 33.02 -21.12
CA LEU A 95 13.91 32.31 -20.05
C LEU A 95 13.63 32.91 -18.67
N THR A 96 13.37 34.22 -18.59
CA THR A 96 12.98 34.89 -17.33
C THR A 96 11.66 34.36 -16.77
N TRP A 97 10.71 34.02 -17.65
CA TRP A 97 9.44 33.40 -17.25
C TRP A 97 9.58 31.92 -16.93
N ILE A 98 10.38 31.20 -17.72
CA ILE A 98 10.52 29.74 -17.61
C ILE A 98 11.36 29.33 -16.39
N ASP A 99 12.38 30.11 -16.02
CA ASP A 99 13.30 29.82 -14.91
C ASP A 99 12.60 29.47 -13.58
N PRO A 100 11.72 30.33 -13.02
CA PRO A 100 11.06 30.03 -11.76
C PRO A 100 10.16 28.78 -11.84
N ILE A 101 9.53 28.53 -13.00
CA ILE A 101 8.67 27.35 -13.19
C ILE A 101 9.50 26.07 -13.10
N MET A 102 10.64 26.02 -13.78
CA MET A 102 11.52 24.84 -13.76
C MET A 102 12.24 24.69 -12.42
N HIS A 103 12.61 25.79 -11.77
CA HIS A 103 13.15 25.80 -10.41
C HIS A 103 12.19 25.13 -9.42
N ASP A 104 10.97 25.66 -9.30
CA ASP A 104 9.95 25.15 -8.38
C ASP A 104 9.65 23.67 -8.67
N ALA A 105 9.52 23.31 -9.94
CA ALA A 105 9.21 21.95 -10.33
C ALA A 105 10.32 20.94 -10.02
N LEU A 106 11.60 21.32 -10.12
CA LEU A 106 12.72 20.46 -9.70
C LEU A 106 12.72 20.21 -8.19
N GLN A 107 12.31 21.19 -7.39
CA GLN A 107 12.15 21.02 -5.93
C GLN A 107 10.97 20.11 -5.59
N GLU A 108 9.84 20.29 -6.27
CA GLU A 108 8.62 19.52 -6.03
C GLU A 108 8.68 18.09 -6.60
N SER A 109 9.50 17.87 -7.63
CA SER A 109 9.62 16.62 -8.37
C SER A 109 11.09 16.18 -8.52
N PRO A 110 11.75 15.79 -7.41
CA PRO A 110 13.20 15.52 -7.38
C PRO A 110 13.62 14.30 -8.22
N PHE A 111 12.67 13.49 -8.69
CA PHE A 111 12.93 12.39 -9.61
C PHE A 111 13.24 12.85 -11.04
N ILE A 112 12.86 14.07 -11.43
CA ILE A 112 13.19 14.62 -12.75
C ILE A 112 14.70 14.81 -12.86
N THR A 113 15.30 14.25 -13.90
CA THR A 113 16.73 14.43 -14.16
C THR A 113 16.99 15.79 -14.78
N SER A 114 16.19 16.16 -15.77
CA SER A 114 16.32 17.43 -16.48
C SER A 114 15.02 17.81 -17.18
N PHE A 115 14.75 19.12 -17.23
CA PHE A 115 13.80 19.73 -18.15
C PHE A 115 14.53 20.26 -19.37
N PHE A 116 13.82 20.36 -20.49
CA PHE A 116 14.36 20.87 -21.75
C PHE A 116 13.39 21.84 -22.42
N VAL A 117 13.95 22.84 -23.08
CA VAL A 117 13.21 23.74 -23.98
C VAL A 117 13.95 23.89 -25.30
N TRP A 118 13.18 23.96 -26.37
CA TRP A 118 13.69 24.15 -27.71
C TRP A 118 12.68 24.92 -28.56
N THR A 119 13.17 25.74 -29.49
CA THR A 119 12.32 26.53 -30.40
C THR A 119 13.02 26.73 -31.75
N GLU A 120 12.26 26.86 -32.83
CA GLU A 120 12.76 27.28 -34.14
C GLU A 120 12.89 28.80 -34.26
N ARG A 121 12.33 29.57 -33.31
CA ARG A 121 12.10 31.01 -33.45
C ARG A 121 12.83 31.83 -32.37
N GLY A 122 13.45 32.93 -32.79
CA GLY A 122 14.05 33.92 -31.89
C GLY A 122 15.57 33.79 -31.71
N PRO A 123 16.17 34.54 -30.76
CA PRO A 123 17.62 34.62 -30.59
C PRO A 123 18.29 33.30 -30.16
N LEU A 124 17.54 32.43 -29.46
CA LEU A 124 17.99 31.11 -29.00
C LEU A 124 17.45 29.98 -29.91
N ALA A 125 17.13 30.31 -31.16
CA ALA A 125 16.58 29.35 -32.10
C ALA A 125 17.54 28.17 -32.33
N ASN A 126 16.96 26.98 -32.41
CA ASN A 126 17.63 25.70 -32.63
C ASN A 126 18.61 25.27 -31.51
N GLN A 127 18.65 25.98 -30.38
CA GLN A 127 19.41 25.56 -29.22
C GLN A 127 18.57 24.64 -28.32
N TRP A 128 19.13 23.49 -27.96
CA TRP A 128 18.50 22.56 -27.01
C TRP A 128 18.97 22.90 -25.60
N LEU A 129 18.14 23.65 -24.87
CA LEU A 129 18.49 24.15 -23.54
C LEU A 129 17.97 23.21 -22.46
N ALA A 130 18.86 22.77 -21.59
CA ALA A 130 18.60 21.91 -20.45
C ALA A 130 18.58 22.70 -19.14
N TYR A 131 17.74 22.21 -18.22
CA TYR A 131 17.61 22.72 -16.87
C TYR A 131 17.56 21.55 -15.88
N ASP A 132 18.56 21.43 -15.02
CA ASP A 132 18.75 20.30 -14.10
C ASP A 132 19.20 20.77 -12.69
N HIS A 133 19.52 19.84 -11.80
CA HIS A 133 20.02 20.18 -10.46
C HIS A 133 21.33 21.00 -10.46
N ARG A 134 22.15 20.92 -11.51
CA ARG A 134 23.35 21.79 -11.63
C ARG A 134 22.96 23.20 -12.04
N SER A 135 21.89 23.35 -12.81
CA SER A 135 21.27 24.64 -13.13
C SER A 135 20.71 25.28 -11.87
N ASP A 136 20.01 24.49 -11.07
CA ASP A 136 19.44 24.92 -9.80
C ASP A 136 20.48 25.47 -8.81
N ALA A 137 21.67 24.87 -8.79
CA ALA A 137 22.79 25.30 -7.97
C ALA A 137 23.42 26.65 -8.39
N GLN A 138 23.08 27.20 -9.57
CA GLN A 138 23.57 28.51 -10.00
C GLN A 138 22.76 29.64 -9.38
N PRO A 139 23.34 30.84 -9.18
CA PRO A 139 22.60 31.99 -8.65
C PRO A 139 21.35 32.33 -9.48
N ALA A 140 20.27 32.71 -8.79
CA ALA A 140 19.06 33.22 -9.44
C ALA A 140 19.40 34.42 -10.35
N GLY A 141 18.80 34.47 -11.54
CA GLY A 141 19.04 35.51 -12.54
C GLY A 141 20.26 35.27 -13.46
N ALA A 142 21.13 34.31 -13.16
CA ALA A 142 22.22 33.90 -14.07
C ALA A 142 21.71 32.96 -15.17
N LEU A 143 20.76 33.43 -15.99
CA LEU A 143 19.98 32.60 -16.93
C LEU A 143 20.85 31.80 -17.89
N GLU A 144 21.93 32.37 -18.43
CA GLU A 144 22.85 31.67 -19.34
C GLU A 144 23.59 30.50 -18.69
N ARG A 145 23.74 30.50 -17.36
CA ARG A 145 24.35 29.40 -16.60
C ARG A 145 23.32 28.37 -16.14
N ARG A 146 22.07 28.81 -15.95
CA ARG A 146 20.94 27.96 -15.57
C ARG A 146 20.39 27.20 -16.78
N PHE A 147 20.26 27.84 -17.93
CA PHE A 147 19.86 27.19 -19.18
C PHE A 147 21.10 26.88 -20.02
N ARG A 148 21.54 25.63 -19.97
CA ARG A 148 22.76 25.19 -20.64
C ARG A 148 22.42 24.35 -21.86
N GLU A 149 23.20 24.47 -22.92
CA GLU A 149 23.09 23.52 -24.01
C GLU A 149 23.51 22.12 -23.54
N ASP A 150 22.69 21.12 -23.86
CA ASP A 150 23.06 19.72 -23.72
C ASP A 150 23.13 19.07 -25.11
N PRO A 151 24.30 19.10 -25.76
CA PRO A 151 24.43 18.58 -27.12
C PRO A 151 24.31 17.05 -27.15
N VAL A 152 24.59 16.34 -26.06
CA VAL A 152 24.55 14.87 -26.02
C VAL A 152 23.11 14.38 -25.97
N ILE A 153 22.32 14.92 -25.04
CA ILE A 153 20.89 14.59 -24.95
C ILE A 153 20.14 15.17 -26.14
N GLY A 154 20.40 16.44 -26.49
CA GLY A 154 19.74 17.12 -27.61
C GLY A 154 19.92 16.41 -28.94
N ALA A 155 21.12 15.90 -29.23
CA ALA A 155 21.39 15.15 -30.46
C ALA A 155 20.64 13.81 -30.57
N LYS A 156 20.14 13.27 -29.46
CA LYS A 156 19.31 12.05 -29.43
C LYS A 156 17.82 12.39 -29.43
N LEU A 157 17.39 13.29 -28.55
CA LEU A 157 15.98 13.58 -28.34
C LEU A 157 15.36 14.39 -29.48
N LEU A 158 16.04 15.42 -30.00
CA LEU A 158 15.44 16.28 -31.02
C LEU A 158 15.12 15.53 -32.33
N PRO A 159 16.02 14.69 -32.90
CA PRO A 159 15.67 13.86 -34.05
C PRO A 159 14.51 12.92 -33.76
N ARG A 160 14.48 12.31 -32.58
CA ARG A 160 13.39 11.42 -32.17
C ARG A 160 12.06 12.17 -32.09
N LEU A 161 12.03 13.37 -31.51
CA LEU A 161 10.84 14.21 -31.44
C LEU A 161 10.33 14.60 -32.84
N ARG A 162 11.23 14.89 -33.79
CA ARG A 162 10.88 15.15 -35.20
C ARG A 162 10.31 13.91 -35.91
N GLU A 163 10.76 12.70 -35.55
CA GLU A 163 10.09 11.49 -36.04
C GLU A 163 8.66 11.38 -35.51
N LEU A 164 8.46 11.70 -34.22
CA LEU A 164 7.17 11.65 -33.55
C LEU A 164 6.22 12.78 -33.96
N GLU A 165 6.73 13.89 -34.50
CA GLU A 165 5.94 14.95 -35.12
C GLU A 165 4.93 14.42 -36.14
N LYS A 166 5.31 13.36 -36.88
CA LYS A 166 4.44 12.71 -37.88
C LYS A 166 3.17 12.10 -37.27
N THR A 167 3.16 11.83 -35.98
CA THR A 167 1.97 11.35 -35.26
C THR A 167 0.94 12.46 -35.01
N ARG A 168 1.33 13.73 -35.19
CA ARG A 168 0.49 14.92 -34.97
C ARG A 168 -0.08 15.00 -33.55
N MET A 169 0.60 14.41 -32.58
CA MET A 169 0.21 14.47 -31.17
C MET A 169 0.92 15.60 -30.45
N ALA A 170 0.18 16.29 -29.57
CA ALA A 170 0.72 17.38 -28.77
C ALA A 170 1.49 16.86 -27.55
N ILE A 171 1.16 15.66 -27.07
CA ILE A 171 1.88 14.98 -25.99
C ILE A 171 2.56 13.77 -26.61
N VAL A 172 3.86 13.63 -26.35
CA VAL A 172 4.61 12.44 -26.74
C VAL A 172 5.39 11.93 -25.53
N ALA A 173 5.37 10.62 -25.33
CA ALA A 173 6.11 9.96 -24.27
C ALA A 173 6.81 8.72 -24.83
N PHE A 174 8.08 8.53 -24.51
CA PHE A 174 8.86 7.41 -25.04
C PHE A 174 10.05 7.10 -24.14
N ASN A 175 10.65 5.93 -24.36
CA ASN A 175 11.89 5.54 -23.71
C ASN A 175 13.06 5.80 -24.65
N GLU A 176 14.18 6.25 -24.11
CA GLU A 176 15.42 6.43 -24.88
C GLU A 176 16.62 5.97 -24.07
N VAL A 177 17.65 5.46 -24.75
CA VAL A 177 18.91 5.08 -24.10
C VAL A 177 19.96 6.15 -24.41
N ILE A 178 20.40 6.86 -23.37
CA ILE A 178 21.39 7.93 -23.47
C ILE A 178 22.57 7.57 -22.58
N ASN A 179 23.77 7.50 -23.18
CA ASN A 179 24.99 7.10 -22.49
C ASN A 179 24.86 5.76 -21.72
N GLY A 180 24.14 4.80 -22.32
CA GLY A 180 23.91 3.47 -21.73
C GLY A 180 22.89 3.41 -20.60
N ARG A 181 22.21 4.53 -20.28
CA ARG A 181 21.15 4.58 -19.25
C ARG A 181 19.79 4.78 -19.90
N LYS A 182 18.77 4.09 -19.40
CA LYS A 182 17.38 4.21 -19.86
C LYS A 182 16.75 5.45 -19.24
N TYR A 183 16.14 6.28 -20.08
CA TYR A 183 15.37 7.44 -19.68
C TYR A 183 13.92 7.31 -20.12
N TYR A 184 13.00 7.68 -19.24
CA TYR A 184 11.63 8.01 -19.63
C TYR A 184 11.60 9.47 -20.05
N VAL A 185 11.14 9.74 -21.27
CA VAL A 185 11.06 11.09 -21.83
C VAL A 185 9.59 11.41 -22.06
N GLN A 186 9.20 12.61 -21.64
CA GLN A 186 7.91 13.18 -22.00
C GLN A 186 8.11 14.57 -22.57
N ALA A 187 7.43 14.87 -23.68
CA ALA A 187 7.48 16.17 -24.32
C ALA A 187 6.09 16.66 -24.70
N GLN A 188 5.93 17.99 -24.60
CA GLN A 188 4.82 18.74 -25.14
C GLN A 188 5.28 19.38 -26.46
N LEU A 189 4.82 18.82 -27.58
CA LEU A 189 5.07 19.35 -28.92
C LEU A 189 4.12 20.52 -29.21
N ARG A 190 4.66 21.58 -29.79
CA ARG A 190 3.91 22.76 -30.20
C ARG A 190 4.05 22.94 -31.68
N PHE A 191 2.94 23.28 -32.31
CA PHE A 191 2.83 23.33 -33.76
C PHE A 191 2.51 24.75 -34.21
N GLU A 192 2.89 25.04 -35.45
CA GLU A 192 2.61 26.32 -36.10
C GLU A 192 1.10 26.57 -36.24
N SER A 193 0.32 25.51 -36.46
CA SER A 193 -1.12 25.59 -36.71
C SER A 193 -1.86 24.40 -36.12
N PHE A 194 -3.20 24.49 -36.09
CA PHE A 194 -4.08 23.40 -35.68
C PHE A 194 -3.95 22.13 -36.55
N ALA A 195 -3.43 22.25 -37.78
CA ALA A 195 -3.18 21.11 -38.66
C ALA A 195 -2.02 20.23 -38.18
N ARG A 196 -1.17 20.75 -37.26
CA ARG A 196 -0.04 20.04 -36.64
C ARG A 196 0.94 19.44 -37.65
N GLU A 197 1.18 20.18 -38.73
CA GLU A 197 2.07 19.74 -39.81
C GLU A 197 3.54 20.06 -39.54
N ARG A 198 3.79 21.10 -38.73
CA ARG A 198 5.13 21.58 -38.40
C ARG A 198 5.25 21.92 -36.93
N MET A 199 6.17 21.26 -36.24
CA MET A 199 6.58 21.53 -34.87
C MET A 199 7.48 22.77 -34.84
N THR A 200 7.16 23.73 -33.97
CA THR A 200 7.86 25.01 -33.84
C THR A 200 8.57 25.18 -32.50
N SER A 201 8.09 24.53 -31.45
CA SER A 201 8.76 24.51 -30.16
C SER A 201 8.40 23.28 -29.34
N VAL A 202 9.24 22.98 -28.34
CA VAL A 202 9.09 21.84 -27.43
C VAL A 202 9.41 22.27 -26.02
N VAL A 203 8.64 21.76 -25.06
CA VAL A 203 9.04 21.65 -23.67
C VAL A 203 9.03 20.17 -23.31
N ALA A 204 10.12 19.68 -22.74
CA ALA A 204 10.27 18.27 -22.43
C ALA A 204 10.88 18.04 -21.05
N MET A 205 10.82 16.81 -20.58
CA MET A 205 11.48 16.33 -19.39
C MET A 205 12.02 14.92 -19.61
N ALA A 206 13.11 14.61 -18.92
CA ALA A 206 13.66 13.27 -18.86
C ALA A 206 13.81 12.81 -17.42
N VAL A 207 13.51 11.53 -17.20
CA VAL A 207 13.61 10.83 -15.92
C VAL A 207 14.52 9.63 -16.10
N ASP A 208 15.60 9.57 -15.33
CA ASP A 208 16.47 8.40 -15.29
C ASP A 208 15.71 7.22 -14.65
N ALA A 209 15.50 6.16 -15.43
CA ALA A 209 14.71 5.01 -15.01
C ALA A 209 15.32 4.28 -13.81
N GLU A 210 16.66 4.18 -13.76
CA GLU A 210 17.37 3.50 -12.67
C GLU A 210 17.33 4.35 -11.40
N ARG A 211 17.47 5.68 -11.51
CA ARG A 211 17.33 6.58 -10.36
C ARG A 211 15.91 6.57 -9.80
N LEU A 212 14.91 6.55 -10.68
CA LEU A 212 13.50 6.44 -10.27
C LEU A 212 13.26 5.15 -9.47
N ARG A 213 13.80 4.04 -9.98
CA ARG A 213 13.66 2.69 -9.41
C ARG A 213 14.41 2.54 -8.09
N THR A 214 15.66 2.96 -8.01
CA THR A 214 16.55 2.65 -6.86
C THR A 214 16.55 3.72 -5.77
N GLU A 215 16.22 4.97 -6.09
CA GLU A 215 16.29 6.08 -5.15
C GLU A 215 14.91 6.64 -4.81
N PHE A 216 14.20 7.19 -5.80
CA PHE A 216 13.00 8.00 -5.54
C PHE A 216 11.81 7.18 -5.03
N ILE A 217 11.40 6.14 -5.76
CA ILE A 217 10.23 5.34 -5.38
C ILE A 217 10.43 4.67 -4.02
N PRO A 218 11.59 4.04 -3.74
CA PRO A 218 11.90 3.54 -2.40
C PRO A 218 11.83 4.63 -1.31
N ALA A 219 12.38 5.83 -1.56
CA ALA A 219 12.34 6.92 -0.58
C ALA A 219 10.91 7.39 -0.28
N LEU A 220 10.10 7.61 -1.33
CA LEU A 220 8.71 8.02 -1.20
C LEU A 220 7.89 6.98 -0.41
N LEU A 221 8.06 5.69 -0.71
CA LEU A 221 7.29 4.64 -0.04
C LEU A 221 7.70 4.46 1.43
N ARG A 222 9.00 4.57 1.76
CA ARG A 222 9.45 4.57 3.16
C ARG A 222 8.82 5.71 3.96
N GLU A 223 8.84 6.93 3.40
CA GLU A 223 8.24 8.10 4.04
C GLU A 223 6.74 7.90 4.26
N ARG A 224 6.00 7.40 3.25
CA ARG A 224 4.56 7.17 3.36
C ARG A 224 4.22 6.08 4.36
N LEU A 225 4.94 4.96 4.35
CA LEU A 225 4.73 3.86 5.30
C LEU A 225 5.02 4.26 6.74
N ALA A 226 6.04 5.09 6.98
CA ALA A 226 6.36 5.58 8.32
C ALA A 226 5.22 6.39 8.95
N ASN A 227 4.31 6.94 8.13
CA ASN A 227 3.15 7.71 8.57
C ASN A 227 1.86 6.86 8.70
N VAL A 228 1.90 5.55 8.40
CA VAL A 228 0.75 4.66 8.55
C VAL A 228 0.54 4.31 10.02
N GLN A 229 -0.67 4.55 10.54
CA GLN A 229 -1.02 4.16 11.90
C GLN A 229 -1.19 2.64 11.99
N GLN A 230 -0.40 2.02 12.88
CA GLN A 230 -0.41 0.57 13.09
C GLN A 230 -1.31 0.19 14.27
N PRO A 231 -2.12 -0.87 14.15
CA PRO A 231 -2.93 -1.35 15.25
C PRO A 231 -2.03 -1.99 16.33
N VAL A 232 -2.24 -1.61 17.58
CA VAL A 232 -1.44 -2.08 18.72
C VAL A 232 -1.66 -3.59 18.93
N GLY A 233 -0.58 -4.34 19.16
CA GLY A 233 -0.64 -5.77 19.43
C GLY A 233 -0.65 -6.66 18.19
N PHE A 234 -0.54 -6.07 16.99
CA PHE A 234 -0.40 -6.79 15.72
C PHE A 234 0.99 -6.55 15.09
N PRO A 235 1.47 -7.46 14.22
CA PRO A 235 2.66 -7.21 13.41
C PRO A 235 2.50 -5.93 12.58
N PRO A 236 3.59 -5.20 12.31
CA PRO A 236 3.53 -4.03 11.45
C PRO A 236 3.14 -4.42 10.02
N LEU A 237 2.35 -3.57 9.38
CA LEU A 237 2.10 -3.66 7.94
C LEU A 237 3.40 -3.39 7.18
N GLU A 238 3.71 -4.29 6.26
CA GLU A 238 4.86 -4.25 5.37
C GLU A 238 4.37 -4.03 3.93
N ALA A 239 5.19 -3.37 3.10
CA ALA A 239 4.95 -3.27 1.66
C ALA A 239 6.19 -3.61 0.84
N ALA A 240 5.95 -4.06 -0.38
CA ALA A 240 6.97 -4.34 -1.39
C ALA A 240 6.51 -3.84 -2.76
N VAL A 241 7.46 -3.41 -3.60
CA VAL A 241 7.21 -3.11 -5.01
C VAL A 241 8.04 -4.04 -5.87
N LEU A 242 7.39 -4.59 -6.89
CA LEU A 242 7.95 -5.50 -7.87
C LEU A 242 7.82 -4.88 -9.26
N ALA A 243 8.86 -5.02 -10.07
CA ALA A 243 8.78 -4.82 -11.50
C ALA A 243 7.96 -5.94 -12.16
N GLU A 244 7.61 -5.75 -13.43
CA GLU A 244 6.84 -6.72 -14.23
C GLU A 244 7.51 -8.10 -14.35
N ASP A 245 8.83 -8.14 -14.36
CA ASP A 245 9.64 -9.37 -14.39
C ASP A 245 9.79 -10.04 -13.01
N GLY A 246 9.15 -9.50 -11.98
CA GLY A 246 9.25 -9.96 -10.59
C GLY A 246 10.48 -9.42 -9.84
N THR A 247 11.32 -8.59 -10.47
CA THR A 247 12.45 -7.94 -9.80
C THR A 247 11.95 -7.04 -8.67
N ARG A 248 12.52 -7.17 -7.48
CA ARG A 248 12.13 -6.38 -6.32
C ARG A 248 12.75 -4.98 -6.38
N ILE A 249 11.90 -3.96 -6.40
CA ILE A 249 12.27 -2.54 -6.47
C ILE A 249 12.35 -1.95 -5.06
N PHE A 250 11.40 -2.28 -4.21
CA PHE A 250 11.30 -1.78 -2.86
C PHE A 250 10.82 -2.87 -1.91
N GLN A 251 11.31 -2.84 -0.68
CA GLN A 251 10.72 -3.57 0.43
C GLN A 251 10.90 -2.79 1.73
N SER A 252 9.86 -2.77 2.54
CA SER A 252 9.88 -2.12 3.85
C SER A 252 10.76 -2.85 4.88
N ASN A 253 10.92 -4.16 4.76
CA ASN A 253 11.73 -4.99 5.64
C ASN A 253 12.67 -5.91 4.83
N GLU A 254 13.94 -5.51 4.69
CA GLU A 254 14.93 -6.22 3.86
C GLU A 254 15.31 -7.63 4.38
N LEU A 255 15.01 -7.93 5.64
CA LEU A 255 15.40 -9.19 6.28
C LEU A 255 14.40 -10.34 6.03
N ARG A 256 13.31 -10.10 5.31
CA ARG A 256 12.24 -11.08 5.08
C ARG A 256 12.01 -11.26 3.59
N ALA A 257 12.30 -12.44 3.03
CA ALA A 257 12.14 -12.70 1.60
C ALA A 257 10.71 -13.12 1.23
N ASP A 258 10.03 -13.82 2.16
CA ASP A 258 8.76 -14.50 1.95
C ASP A 258 7.60 -13.70 2.51
N ASP A 259 7.04 -12.81 1.69
CA ASP A 259 5.85 -12.03 2.03
C ASP A 259 4.60 -12.73 1.49
N VAL A 260 3.59 -12.91 2.35
CA VAL A 260 2.24 -13.32 1.93
C VAL A 260 1.43 -12.06 1.66
N PRO A 261 1.15 -11.71 0.39
CA PRO A 261 0.41 -10.50 0.08
C PRO A 261 -1.04 -10.64 0.56
N VAL A 262 -1.51 -9.60 1.26
CA VAL A 262 -2.92 -9.44 1.63
C VAL A 262 -3.67 -8.66 0.55
N ASP A 263 -3.04 -7.62 -0.02
CA ASP A 263 -3.53 -6.86 -1.16
C ASP A 263 -2.37 -6.61 -2.15
N GLU A 264 -2.71 -6.59 -3.44
CA GLU A 264 -1.79 -6.33 -4.55
C GLU A 264 -2.46 -5.37 -5.53
N ARG A 265 -1.74 -4.29 -5.86
CA ARG A 265 -2.18 -3.24 -6.78
C ARG A 265 -1.12 -3.03 -7.83
N SER A 266 -1.53 -2.72 -9.06
CA SER A 266 -0.60 -2.40 -10.14
C SER A 266 -0.72 -0.94 -10.50
N PHE A 267 0.41 -0.30 -10.81
CA PHE A 267 0.45 1.05 -11.34
C PHE A 267 1.44 1.14 -12.49
N SER A 268 1.17 2.06 -13.42
CA SER A 268 2.00 2.28 -14.59
C SER A 268 2.92 3.46 -14.38
N ILE A 269 4.16 3.38 -14.85
CA ILE A 269 5.10 4.51 -14.86
C ILE A 269 4.70 5.48 -15.97
N ILE A 270 3.85 6.44 -15.62
CA ILE A 270 3.28 7.46 -16.51
C ILE A 270 3.44 8.82 -15.83
N PHE A 271 3.86 9.82 -16.60
CA PHE A 271 4.16 11.16 -16.07
C PHE A 271 3.11 12.22 -16.45
N PHE A 272 1.91 11.79 -16.85
CA PHE A 272 0.76 12.62 -17.19
C PHE A 272 -0.54 11.92 -16.83
N ASP A 273 -1.66 12.65 -16.92
CA ASP A 273 -2.96 12.10 -16.55
C ASP A 273 -3.43 10.99 -17.51
N LYS A 274 -4.03 9.95 -16.95
CA LYS A 274 -4.63 8.83 -17.70
C LYS A 274 -5.83 9.26 -18.54
N GLU A 275 -6.41 10.44 -18.30
CA GLU A 275 -7.43 11.00 -19.18
C GLU A 275 -6.83 11.59 -20.47
N LEU A 276 -5.54 11.95 -20.44
CA LEU A 276 -4.85 12.55 -21.59
C LEU A 276 -4.24 11.52 -22.53
N LEU A 277 -4.44 10.21 -22.29
CA LEU A 277 -3.88 9.14 -23.13
C LEU A 277 -4.38 9.22 -24.57
N GLU A 278 -5.63 9.65 -24.77
CA GLU A 278 -6.21 9.85 -26.12
C GLU A 278 -5.47 10.94 -26.91
N PHE A 279 -4.73 11.82 -26.23
CA PHE A 279 -3.97 12.93 -26.80
C PHE A 279 -2.45 12.70 -26.80
N ALA A 280 -2.00 11.51 -26.39
CA ALA A 280 -0.59 11.12 -26.38
C ALA A 280 -0.26 10.02 -27.40
N ALA A 281 0.80 10.20 -28.21
CA ALA A 281 1.40 9.11 -28.99
C ALA A 281 2.92 9.30 -29.14
N PRO A 282 3.73 8.25 -29.34
CA PRO A 282 3.38 6.84 -29.29
C PRO A 282 3.22 6.40 -27.83
N TYR A 283 2.06 5.83 -27.47
CA TYR A 283 1.75 5.57 -26.07
C TYR A 283 1.59 4.07 -25.72
N GLU A 284 1.98 3.19 -26.64
CA GLU A 284 1.64 1.77 -26.57
C GLU A 284 2.81 0.80 -26.42
N GLN A 285 4.07 1.16 -26.76
CA GLN A 285 5.07 0.10 -26.95
C GLN A 285 5.81 -0.38 -25.71
N GLN A 286 5.91 0.37 -24.61
CA GLN A 286 6.68 -0.05 -23.42
C GLN A 286 6.23 0.63 -22.11
N ARG A 287 4.95 0.48 -21.73
CA ARG A 287 4.52 0.91 -20.39
C ARG A 287 5.07 -0.06 -19.36
N GLU A 288 5.95 0.43 -18.50
CA GLU A 288 6.41 -0.37 -17.36
C GLU A 288 5.30 -0.39 -16.30
N ILE A 289 4.84 -1.58 -15.94
CA ILE A 289 3.82 -1.79 -14.91
C ILE A 289 4.52 -2.40 -13.70
N TRP A 290 4.36 -1.76 -12.54
CA TRP A 290 4.90 -2.25 -11.27
C TRP A 290 3.77 -2.72 -10.36
N GLY A 291 4.01 -3.79 -9.62
CA GLY A 291 3.12 -4.34 -8.61
C GLY A 291 3.52 -3.87 -7.22
N LEU A 292 2.60 -3.23 -6.51
CA LEU A 292 2.69 -2.91 -5.09
C LEU A 292 1.94 -4.00 -4.30
N ARG A 293 2.63 -4.61 -3.35
CA ARG A 293 2.08 -5.59 -2.42
C ARG A 293 2.10 -5.04 -1.01
N THR A 294 1.06 -5.35 -0.25
CA THR A 294 0.99 -5.06 1.20
C THR A 294 0.64 -6.33 1.95
N GLY A 295 1.18 -6.48 3.16
CA GLY A 295 0.99 -7.67 3.98
C GLY A 295 1.64 -7.53 5.35
N TYR A 296 1.77 -8.64 6.07
CA TYR A 296 2.29 -8.67 7.44
C TYR A 296 3.48 -9.65 7.55
N GLY A 297 4.38 -9.56 6.57
CA GLY A 297 5.49 -10.49 6.39
C GLY A 297 5.02 -11.90 6.00
N PRO A 298 5.58 -12.97 6.61
CA PRO A 298 5.25 -14.35 6.24
C PRO A 298 3.91 -14.85 6.83
N GLN A 299 3.26 -14.06 7.70
CA GLN A 299 2.09 -14.51 8.45
C GLN A 299 0.80 -14.13 7.72
N ALA A 300 -0.08 -15.11 7.52
CA ALA A 300 -1.42 -14.82 7.01
C ALA A 300 -2.30 -14.21 8.12
N ILE A 301 -3.28 -13.36 7.75
CA ILE A 301 -4.21 -12.74 8.72
C ILE A 301 -4.82 -13.74 9.73
N PRO A 302 -5.29 -14.94 9.32
CA PRO A 302 -5.82 -15.92 10.27
C PRO A 302 -4.79 -16.37 11.32
N GLU A 303 -3.52 -16.47 10.94
CA GLU A 303 -2.43 -16.88 11.85
C GLU A 303 -2.12 -15.77 12.86
N ILE A 304 -2.07 -14.53 12.39
CA ILE A 304 -1.84 -13.34 13.21
C ILE A 304 -2.91 -13.20 14.28
N VAL A 305 -4.17 -13.32 13.85
CA VAL A 305 -5.33 -13.17 14.73
C VAL A 305 -5.41 -14.33 15.73
N ASN A 306 -5.16 -15.56 15.29
CA ASN A 306 -5.14 -16.72 16.20
C ASN A 306 -3.98 -16.61 17.22
N ALA A 307 -2.81 -16.10 16.81
CA ALA A 307 -1.69 -15.89 17.73
C ALA A 307 -2.02 -14.91 18.87
N SER A 308 -2.88 -13.91 18.64
CA SER A 308 -3.26 -12.94 19.67
C SER A 308 -4.35 -13.46 20.62
N THR A 309 -5.25 -14.33 20.16
CA THR A 309 -6.38 -14.86 20.96
C THR A 309 -6.09 -16.20 21.64
N ARG A 310 -5.17 -17.00 21.11
CA ARG A 310 -4.85 -18.35 21.63
C ARG A 310 -4.45 -18.40 23.11
N PRO A 311 -3.62 -17.47 23.65
CA PRO A 311 -3.32 -17.45 25.09
C PRO A 311 -4.57 -17.20 25.94
N GLN A 312 -5.47 -16.32 25.49
CA GLN A 312 -6.72 -16.01 26.19
C GLN A 312 -7.69 -17.20 26.14
N MET A 313 -7.84 -17.85 24.98
CA MET A 313 -8.60 -19.09 24.85
C MET A 313 -8.07 -20.19 25.78
N ALA A 314 -6.75 -20.42 25.80
CA ALA A 314 -6.15 -21.44 26.65
C ALA A 314 -6.42 -21.16 28.14
N LEU A 315 -6.26 -19.92 28.58
CA LEU A 315 -6.54 -19.51 29.96
C LEU A 315 -8.03 -19.68 30.31
N MET A 316 -8.95 -19.36 29.39
CA MET A 316 -10.38 -19.58 29.61
C MET A 316 -10.74 -21.06 29.69
N VAL A 317 -10.14 -21.92 28.86
CA VAL A 317 -10.35 -23.37 28.94
C VAL A 317 -9.85 -23.90 30.29
N VAL A 318 -8.67 -23.48 30.74
CA VAL A 318 -8.13 -23.87 32.05
C VAL A 318 -9.05 -23.39 33.18
N LEU A 319 -9.55 -22.16 33.11
CA LEU A 319 -10.47 -21.60 34.10
C LEU A 319 -11.81 -22.35 34.10
N ALA A 320 -12.34 -22.70 32.93
CA ALA A 320 -13.58 -23.47 32.79
C ALA A 320 -13.45 -24.84 33.44
N VAL A 321 -12.33 -25.55 33.19
CA VAL A 321 -12.06 -26.86 33.79
C VAL A 321 -11.90 -26.74 35.31
N ALA A 322 -11.14 -25.75 35.79
CA ALA A 322 -10.93 -25.53 37.22
C ALA A 322 -12.24 -25.24 37.96
N MET A 323 -13.10 -24.38 37.39
CA MET A 323 -14.39 -24.07 37.99
C MET A 323 -15.38 -25.24 37.89
N ALA A 324 -15.40 -26.00 36.80
CA ALA A 324 -16.23 -27.20 36.68
C ALA A 324 -15.87 -28.24 37.76
N LEU A 325 -14.57 -28.44 38.01
CA LEU A 325 -14.08 -29.29 39.11
C LEU A 325 -14.52 -28.73 40.47
N GLY A 326 -14.41 -27.41 40.68
CA GLY A 326 -14.85 -26.75 41.91
C GLY A 326 -16.33 -26.95 42.21
N VAL A 327 -17.20 -26.75 41.22
CA VAL A 327 -18.66 -26.99 41.37
C VAL A 327 -18.95 -28.45 41.70
N PHE A 328 -18.27 -29.39 41.05
CA PHE A 328 -18.44 -30.82 41.31
C PHE A 328 -18.01 -31.21 42.73
N LEU A 329 -16.88 -30.67 43.22
CA LEU A 329 -16.40 -30.90 44.58
C LEU A 329 -17.35 -30.32 45.63
N VAL A 330 -17.84 -29.08 45.44
CA VAL A 330 -18.77 -28.43 46.37
C VAL A 330 -20.12 -29.16 46.40
N ALA A 331 -20.67 -29.54 45.25
CA ALA A 331 -21.91 -30.32 45.19
C ALA A 331 -21.74 -31.70 45.86
N GLY A 332 -20.59 -32.34 45.66
CA GLY A 332 -20.24 -33.61 46.30
C GLY A 332 -20.08 -33.49 47.83
N ALA A 333 -19.48 -32.39 48.31
CA ALA A 333 -19.32 -32.11 49.74
C ALA A 333 -20.68 -31.82 50.40
N ALA A 334 -21.51 -30.98 49.78
CA ALA A 334 -22.85 -30.68 50.27
C ALA A 334 -23.74 -31.93 50.33
N ALA A 335 -23.67 -32.80 49.33
CA ALA A 335 -24.39 -34.08 49.35
C ALA A 335 -23.92 -35.00 50.50
N ARG A 336 -22.62 -34.99 50.83
CA ARG A 336 -22.09 -35.74 51.99
C ARG A 336 -22.57 -35.15 53.32
N GLU A 337 -22.56 -33.83 53.47
CA GLU A 337 -22.99 -33.18 54.71
C GLU A 337 -24.49 -33.37 54.98
N VAL A 338 -25.33 -33.26 53.95
CA VAL A 338 -26.78 -33.51 54.11
C VAL A 338 -27.04 -34.98 54.48
N ARG A 339 -26.29 -35.93 53.90
CA ARG A 339 -26.39 -37.36 54.27
C ARG A 339 -25.96 -37.63 55.72
N VAL A 340 -24.95 -36.92 56.21
CA VAL A 340 -24.52 -36.99 57.62
C VAL A 340 -25.55 -36.35 58.55
N ALA A 341 -26.22 -35.28 58.13
CA ALA A 341 -27.31 -34.66 58.89
C ALA A 341 -28.56 -35.55 58.97
N GLU A 342 -28.95 -36.22 57.88
CA GLU A 342 -30.06 -37.18 57.86
C GLU A 342 -29.76 -38.43 58.72
N LEU A 343 -28.50 -38.89 58.78
CA LEU A 343 -28.09 -40.00 59.65
C LEU A 343 -28.04 -39.62 61.14
N LYS A 344 -28.01 -38.33 61.48
CA LYS A 344 -28.06 -37.83 62.87
C LYS A 344 -29.46 -37.47 63.35
N SER A 345 -30.44 -37.33 62.44
CA SER A 345 -31.82 -36.95 62.79
C SER A 345 -32.82 -38.12 62.78
N ASN A 346 -32.34 -39.35 62.56
CA ASN A 346 -33.03 -40.62 62.87
C ASN A 346 -32.34 -41.26 64.06
#